data_AF-X0XU88-F1
#
_entry.id   AF-X0XU88-F1
#
_cell.length_a   1.000
_cell.length_b   1.000
_cell.length_c   1.000
_cell.angle_alpha   90.00
_cell.angle_beta   90.00
_cell.angle_gamma   90.00
#
_symmetry.space_group_name_H-M   'P 1'
#
loop_
_entity.id
_entity.type
_entity.pdbx_description
1 polymer ?
#
loop_
_entity_poly.entity_id
_entity_poly.type
_entity_poly.pdbx_seq_one_letter_code
_entity_poly.pdbx_strand_id
1 'polypeptide(L)'
;TDVTIVPQIYFVRDTQAAKKEINSQKLVQRIRSNGTEAVFINDFGAICDYLKANVTSGDVVVTMGAGDIWKVADEYIQWLRENS
;
A
#
# COMPACT_ATOMS: atom_id res chain seq x y z
N THR A 1 8.33 -8.25 11.71
CA THR A 1 8.21 -6.80 11.95
C THR A 1 7.13 -6.28 11.01
N ASP A 2 6.27 -5.38 11.47
CA ASP A 2 5.15 -4.92 10.65
C ASP A 2 5.59 -3.92 9.59
N VAL A 3 5.01 -4.01 8.39
CA VAL A 3 5.31 -3.13 7.25
C VAL A 3 4.02 -2.50 6.75
N THR A 4 4.00 -1.16 6.63
CA THR A 4 2.87 -0.41 6.08
C THR A 4 3.15 0.03 4.64
N ILE A 5 2.37 -0.46 3.69
CA ILE A 5 2.46 -0.02 2.29
C ILE A 5 1.46 1.12 2.06
N VAL A 6 1.93 2.26 1.59
CA VAL A 6 1.10 3.43 1.32
C VAL A 6 1.05 3.68 -0.20
N PRO A 7 -0.12 3.49 -0.85
CA PRO A 7 -0.30 3.82 -2.25
C PRO A 7 -0.32 5.33 -2.51
N GLN A 8 -0.35 5.71 -3.79
CA GLN A 8 -0.63 7.09 -4.16
C GLN A 8 -2.01 7.51 -3.65
N ILE A 9 -2.06 8.62 -2.91
CA ILE A 9 -3.31 9.20 -2.44
C ILE A 9 -4.01 9.84 -3.63
N TYR A 10 -5.15 9.27 -4.03
CA TYR A 10 -6.06 9.85 -5.02
C TYR A 10 -6.89 10.96 -4.37
N PHE A 11 -6.69 12.20 -4.82
CA PHE A 11 -7.45 13.36 -4.31
C PHE A 11 -8.76 13.54 -5.09
N VAL A 12 -9.89 13.37 -4.41
CA VAL A 12 -11.24 13.62 -4.94
C VAL A 12 -11.79 15.01 -4.55
N ARG A 13 -10.94 15.93 -4.04
CA ARG A 13 -11.36 17.29 -3.62
C ARG A 13 -10.42 18.40 -4.13
N ASP A 14 -11.04 19.54 -4.49
CA ASP A 14 -10.65 20.51 -5.54
C ASP A 14 -9.65 21.64 -5.18
N THR A 15 -8.52 21.40 -4.49
CA THR A 15 -7.49 22.46 -4.45
C THR A 15 -6.06 21.95 -4.63
N GLN A 16 -5.30 22.60 -5.52
CA GLN A 16 -3.86 22.36 -5.68
C GLN A 16 -3.07 22.60 -4.39
N ALA A 17 -3.60 23.43 -3.47
CA ALA A 17 -3.02 23.68 -2.16
C ALA A 17 -3.06 22.42 -1.26
N ALA A 18 -4.20 21.72 -1.19
CA ALA A 18 -4.31 20.47 -0.43
C ALA A 18 -3.41 19.34 -0.98
N LYS A 19 -3.23 19.29 -2.31
CA LYS A 19 -2.27 18.37 -2.96
C LYS A 19 -0.80 18.65 -2.60
N LYS A 20 -0.43 19.90 -2.29
CA LYS A 20 0.93 20.25 -1.84
C LYS A 20 1.16 19.93 -0.37
N GLU A 21 0.12 20.03 0.47
CA GLU A 21 0.24 19.74 1.89
C GLU A 21 0.26 18.24 2.20
N ILE A 22 -0.53 17.42 1.50
CA ILE A 22 -0.65 15.98 1.74
C ILE A 22 -0.11 15.19 0.54
N ASN A 23 0.97 14.45 0.73
CA ASN A 23 1.56 13.54 -0.26
C ASN A 23 1.86 12.21 0.46
N SER A 24 1.56 11.07 -0.18
CA SER A 24 1.89 9.72 0.32
C SER A 24 3.34 9.59 0.79
N GLN A 25 4.28 10.23 0.11
CA GLN A 25 5.70 10.22 0.50
C GLN A 25 5.93 10.92 1.85
N LYS A 26 5.27 12.06 2.10
CA LYS A 26 5.32 12.76 3.41
C LYS A 26 4.69 11.92 4.51
N LEU A 27 3.60 11.21 4.20
CA LEU A 27 2.94 10.31 5.14
C LEU A 27 3.87 9.15 5.53
N VAL A 28 4.50 8.50 4.55
CA VAL A 28 5.49 7.43 4.80
C VAL A 28 6.66 7.92 5.64
N GLN A 29 7.19 9.11 5.35
CA GLN A 29 8.26 9.70 6.17
C GLN A 29 7.83 9.90 7.62
N ARG A 30 6.59 10.36 7.86
CA ARG A 30 6.04 10.51 9.22
C ARG A 30 5.81 9.18 9.94
N ILE A 31 5.33 8.16 9.23
CA ILE A 31 5.15 6.82 9.80
C ILE A 31 6.51 6.25 10.22
N ARG A 32 7.53 6.37 9.36
CA ARG A 32 8.92 6.00 9.67
C ARG A 32 9.48 6.77 10.86
N SER A 33 9.25 8.08 10.95
CA SER A 33 9.72 8.87 12.10
C SER A 33 9.08 8.47 13.43
N ASN A 34 7.92 7.81 13.38
CA ASN A 34 7.24 7.27 14.57
C ASN A 34 7.68 5.83 14.90
N GLY A 35 8.68 5.28 14.20
CA GLY A 35 9.28 3.97 14.49
C GLY A 35 8.61 2.79 13.79
N THR A 36 7.71 3.03 12.83
CA THR A 36 7.06 1.98 12.04
C THR A 36 7.63 1.91 10.64
N GLU A 37 7.93 0.69 10.15
CA GLU A 37 8.39 0.52 8.77
C GLU A 37 7.24 0.81 7.80
N ALA A 38 7.50 1.68 6.83
CA ALA A 38 6.52 2.02 5.81
C ALA A 38 7.17 2.23 4.46
N VAL A 39 6.49 1.87 3.38
CA VAL A 39 6.99 2.02 2.01
C VAL A 39 5.94 2.69 1.14
N PHE A 40 6.38 3.63 0.31
CA PHE A 40 5.54 4.24 -0.71
C PHE A 40 5.65 3.43 -1.99
N ILE A 41 4.52 2.91 -2.49
CA ILE A 41 4.46 2.19 -3.76
C ILE A 41 3.30 2.77 -4.56
N ASN A 42 3.60 3.38 -5.71
CA ASN A 42 2.62 4.16 -6.47
C ASN A 42 1.52 3.31 -7.10
N ASP A 43 1.90 2.19 -7.70
CA ASP A 43 1.07 1.36 -8.58
C ASP A 43 0.59 0.09 -7.87
N PHE A 44 -0.66 -0.31 -8.15
CA PHE A 44 -1.27 -1.49 -7.53
C PHE A 44 -0.63 -2.81 -7.98
N GLY A 45 -0.20 -2.92 -9.23
CA GLY A 45 0.57 -4.08 -9.70
C GLY A 45 1.90 -4.17 -8.97
N ALA A 46 2.60 -3.04 -8.80
CA ALA A 46 3.84 -3.00 -8.03
C ALA A 46 3.63 -3.36 -6.54
N ILE A 47 2.47 -3.04 -5.94
CA ILE A 47 2.13 -3.52 -4.59
C ILE A 47 1.95 -5.04 -4.60
N CYS A 48 1.22 -5.57 -5.58
CA CYS A 48 1.02 -7.01 -5.72
C CYS A 48 2.36 -7.75 -5.84
N ASP A 49 3.27 -7.25 -6.68
CA ASP A 49 4.62 -7.83 -6.84
C ASP A 49 5.47 -7.72 -5.57
N TYR A 50 5.33 -6.62 -4.83
CA TYR A 50 5.96 -6.50 -3.51
C TYR A 50 5.44 -7.56 -2.54
N LEU A 51 4.13 -7.82 -2.52
CA LEU A 51 3.55 -8.86 -1.66
C LEU A 51 4.07 -10.25 -2.04
N LYS A 52 4.07 -10.60 -3.33
CA LYS A 52 4.60 -11.88 -3.84
C LYS A 52 6.05 -12.15 -3.43
N ALA A 53 6.87 -11.10 -3.37
CA ALA A 53 8.29 -11.21 -3.06
C ALA A 53 8.62 -11.20 -1.56
N ASN A 54 7.74 -10.65 -0.70
CA ASN A 54 8.07 -10.38 0.70
C ASN A 54 7.17 -11.09 1.72
N VAL A 55 5.96 -11.51 1.33
CA VAL A 55 5.04 -12.21 2.22
C VAL A 55 5.41 -13.68 2.31
N THR A 56 5.41 -14.21 3.52
CA THR A 56 5.76 -15.60 3.83
C THR A 56 4.64 -16.31 4.57
N SER A 57 4.74 -17.65 4.67
CA SER A 57 3.76 -18.43 5.42
C SER A 57 3.75 -18.00 6.90
N GLY A 58 2.54 -17.70 7.40
CA GLY A 58 2.34 -17.19 8.76
C GLY A 58 2.16 -15.68 8.85
N ASP A 59 2.42 -14.93 7.79
CA ASP A 59 2.16 -13.49 7.74
C ASP A 59 0.67 -13.18 7.58
N VAL A 60 0.25 -12.03 8.11
CA VAL A 60 -1.12 -11.50 7.96
C VAL A 60 -1.08 -10.25 7.11
N VAL A 61 -1.73 -10.31 5.94
CA VAL A 61 -1.87 -9.15 5.04
C VAL A 61 -3.24 -8.52 5.23
N VAL A 62 -3.28 -7.22 5.52
CA VAL A 62 -4.51 -6.44 5.65
C VAL A 62 -4.51 -5.32 4.62
N THR A 63 -5.49 -5.34 3.70
CA THR A 63 -5.75 -4.22 2.79
C THR A 63 -6.84 -3.31 3.37
N MET A 64 -6.57 -2.01 3.45
CA MET A 64 -7.52 -1.03 3.98
C MET A 64 -7.53 0.22 3.11
N GLY A 65 -8.73 0.75 2.88
CA GLY A 65 -8.94 1.97 2.11
C GLY A 65 -10.25 1.95 1.35
N ALA A 66 -10.59 3.09 0.74
CA ALA A 66 -11.71 3.20 -0.19
C ALA A 66 -11.23 3.05 -1.64
N GLY A 67 -12.18 2.87 -2.57
CA GLY A 67 -11.89 2.76 -4.00
C GLY A 67 -11.37 1.37 -4.38
N ASP A 68 -10.30 1.33 -5.15
CA ASP A 68 -9.87 0.14 -5.87
C ASP A 68 -8.84 -0.74 -5.14
N ILE A 69 -8.53 -0.44 -3.87
CA ILE A 69 -7.51 -1.18 -3.10
C ILE A 69 -7.85 -2.67 -2.94
N TRP A 70 -9.14 -3.03 -2.95
CA TRP A 70 -9.59 -4.43 -2.88
C TRP A 70 -9.08 -5.27 -4.05
N LYS A 71 -8.80 -4.65 -5.21
CA LYS A 71 -8.28 -5.34 -6.40
C LYS A 71 -6.90 -5.93 -6.16
N VAL A 72 -6.06 -5.27 -5.34
CA VAL A 72 -4.74 -5.79 -4.96
C VAL A 72 -4.89 -7.08 -4.16
N ALA A 73 -5.83 -7.13 -3.22
CA ALA A 73 -6.10 -8.33 -2.44
C ALA A 73 -6.62 -9.47 -3.32
N ASP A 74 -7.56 -9.16 -4.22
CA ASP A 74 -8.13 -10.15 -5.14
C ASP A 74 -7.07 -10.75 -6.07
N GLU A 75 -6.25 -9.91 -6.71
CA GLU A 75 -5.16 -10.35 -7.58
C GLU A 75 -4.13 -11.20 -6.82
N TYR A 76 -3.74 -10.76 -5.61
CA TYR A 76 -2.78 -11.49 -4.79
C TYR A 76 -3.32 -12.87 -4.34
N ILE A 77 -4.61 -12.97 -3.98
CA ILE A 77 -5.25 -14.23 -3.62
C ILE A 77 -5.34 -15.18 -4.83
N GLN A 78 -5.65 -14.67 -6.02
CA GLN A 78 -5.66 -15.48 -7.23
C GLN A 78 -4.26 -16.07 -7.51
N TRP A 79 -3.22 -15.22 -7.44
CA TRP A 79 -1.85 -15.68 -7.59
C TRP A 79 -1.45 -16.74 -6.54
N LEU A 80 -1.82 -16.54 -5.27
CA LEU A 80 -1.56 -17.53 -4.22
C LEU A 80 -2.18 -18.88 -4.57
N ARG A 81 -3.43 -18.92 -5.05
CA ARG A 81 -4.09 -20.18 -5.43
C ARG A 81 -3.39 -20.95 -6.54
N GLU A 82 -2.73 -20.24 -7.46
CA GLU A 82 -1.99 -20.84 -8.58
C GLU A 82 -0.58 -21.29 -8.19
N ASN A 83 -0.02 -20.73 -7.10
CA ASN A 83 1.36 -20.95 -6.66
C ASN A 83 1.46 -21.60 -5.27
N SER A 84 0.34 -22.12 -4.74
CA SER A 84 0.27 -22.89 -3.48
C SER A 84 0.45 -24.38 -3.70
#